data_AF-A0A8S3F947-F1
#
_entry.id   AF-A0A8S3F947-F1
#
_cell.length_a   1.000
_cell.length_b   1.000
_cell.length_c   1.000
_cell.angle_alpha   90.00
_cell.angle_beta   90.00
_cell.angle_gamma   90.00
#
_symmetry.space_group_name_H-M   'P 1'
#
loop_
_entity.id
_entity.type
_entity.pdbx_description
1 polymer ?
#
loop_
_entity_poly.entity_id
_entity_poly.type
_entity_poly.pdbx_seq_one_letter_code
_entity_poly.pdbx_strand_id
1 'polypeptide(L)' 'MRKVRYLAKALVLAKSLTVLDLDDNKLGDDGVQCIAQALTNSK' A
#
# COMPACT_ATOMS: atom_id res chain seq x y z
N MET A 1 -8.31 0.38 9.65
CA MET A 1 -8.41 0.98 8.29
C MET A 1 -7.67 2.32 8.08
N ARG A 2 -7.64 3.28 9.02
CA ARG A 2 -6.93 4.57 8.78
C ARG A 2 -5.43 4.41 8.44
N LYS A 3 -4.73 3.47 9.08
CA LYS A 3 -3.28 3.23 8.88
C LYS A 3 -2.90 2.83 7.44
N VAL A 4 -3.67 1.94 6.81
CA VAL A 4 -3.42 1.50 5.42
C VAL A 4 -3.54 2.63 4.42
N ARG A 5 -4.47 3.58 4.63
CA ARG A 5 -4.63 4.72 3.73
C ARG A 5 -3.42 5.66 3.74
N TYR A 6 -2.74 5.81 4.88
CA TYR A 6 -1.50 6.58 4.94
C TYR A 6 -0.34 5.85 4.26
N LEU A 7 -0.25 4.53 4.44
CA LEU A 7 0.74 3.69 3.76
C LEU A 7 0.55 3.76 2.23
N ALA A 8 -0.69 3.61 1.75
CA ALA A 8 -1.03 3.72 0.34
C ALA A 8 -0.62 5.07 -0.26
N LYS A 9 -0.82 6.18 0.46
CA LYS A 9 -0.35 7.51 0.02
C LYS A 9 1.18 7.60 -0.07
N ALA A 10 1.88 7.04 0.90
CA ALA A 10 3.35 7.02 0.90
C ALA A 10 3.91 6.16 -0.25
N LEU A 11 3.25 5.04 -0.56
CA LEU A 11 3.62 4.13 -1.64
C LEU A 11 3.66 4.80 -3.01
N VAL A 12 2.71 5.70 -3.31
CA VAL A 12 2.68 6.44 -4.59
C VAL A 12 3.94 7.30 -4.79
N LEU A 13 4.55 7.78 -3.71
CA LEU A 13 5.76 8.61 -3.74
C LEU A 13 7.05 7.77 -3.78
N ALA A 14 6.98 6.48 -3.47
CA ALA A 14 8.14 5.62 -3.31
C ALA A 14 8.62 5.05 -4.66
N LYS A 15 9.33 5.87 -5.45
CA LYS A 15 9.80 5.54 -6.82
C LYS A 15 10.89 4.47 -6.90
N SER A 16 11.61 4.25 -5.81
CA SER A 16 12.70 3.26 -5.76
C SER A 16 12.35 2.03 -4.91
N LEU A 17 11.08 1.89 -4.50
CA LEU A 17 10.66 0.76 -3.66
C LEU A 17 10.64 -0.53 -4.50
N THR A 18 11.50 -1.46 -4.14
CA THR A 18 11.61 -2.77 -4.81
C THR A 18 11.02 -3.91 -3.99
N VAL A 19 10.88 -3.71 -2.68
CA VAL A 19 10.34 -4.70 -1.74
C VAL A 19 9.34 -4.01 -0.81
N LEU A 20 8.15 -4.59 -0.70
CA LEU A 20 7.13 -4.21 0.27
C LEU A 20 6.62 -5.49 0.93
N ASP A 21 6.98 -5.68 2.21
CA ASP A 21 6.48 -6.77 3.02
C ASP A 21 5.27 -6.30 3.84
N LEU A 22 4.17 -7.03 3.71
CA LEU A 22 2.91 -6.77 4.42
C LEU A 22 2.45 -8.00 5.21
N ASP A 23 3.33 -8.99 5.41
CA ASP A 23 2.99 -10.19 6.16
C ASP A 23 2.47 -9.87 7.57
N ASP A 24 1.60 -10.75 8.08
CA ASP A 24 0.91 -10.60 9.37
C ASP A 24 0.12 -9.27 9.56
N ASN A 25 -0.21 -8.56 8.47
CA ASN A 25 -1.11 -7.40 8.53
C ASN A 25 -2.57 -7.78 8.23
N LYS A 26 -3.46 -7.47 9.18
CA LYS A 26 -4.92 -7.57 8.98
C LYS A 26 -5.45 -6.39 8.16
N LEU A 27 -5.18 -6.41 6.87
CA LEU A 27 -5.59 -5.35 5.93
C LEU A 27 -7.09 -5.37 5.63
N GLY A 28 -7.68 -6.57 5.51
CA GLY A 28 -9.02 -6.76 4.96
C GLY A 28 -9.13 -6.32 3.50
N ASP A 29 -10.27 -6.60 2.86
CA ASP A 29 -10.46 -6.38 1.42
C ASP A 29 -10.23 -4.91 1.02
N ASP A 30 -10.83 -3.96 1.76
CA ASP A 30 -10.64 -2.52 1.51
C ASP A 30 -9.17 -2.09 1.63
N GLY A 31 -8.43 -2.73 2.55
CA GLY A 31 -7.03 -2.43 2.77
C GLY A 31 -6.17 -2.92 1.61
N VAL A 32 -6.43 -4.14 1.14
CA VAL A 32 -5.78 -4.72 -0.04
C VAL A 32 -6.08 -3.88 -1.28
N GLN A 33 -7.34 -3.47 -1.48
CA GLN A 33 -7.73 -2.64 -2.62
C GLN A 33 -7.00 -1.27 -2.61
N CYS A 34 -6.86 -0.64 -1.45
CA CYS A 34 -6.11 0.61 -1.31
C CYS A 34 -4.63 0.44 -1.68
N ILE A 35 -3.98 -0.63 -1.23
CA ILE A 35 -2.57 -0.90 -1.53
C ILE A 35 -2.38 -1.23 -3.01
N ALA A 36 -3.25 -2.04 -3.60
CA ALA A 36 -3.19 -2.38 -5.02
C ALA A 36 -3.31 -1.14 -5.93
N GLN A 37 -4.22 -0.23 -5.58
CA GLN A 37 -4.38 1.03 -6.31
C GLN A 37 -3.16 1.94 -6.15
N ALA A 38 -2.54 1.99 -4.96
CA ALA A 38 -1.31 2.74 -4.74
C ALA A 38 -0.13 2.18 -5.55
N LEU A 39 0.06 0.86 -5.56
CA LEU A 39 1.11 0.19 -6.33
C LEU A 39 0.97 0.37 -7.84
N THR A 40 -0.27 0.44 -8.34
CA THR A 40 -0.53 0.72 -9.76
C THR A 40 -0.08 2.14 -10.13
N ASN A 41 -0.27 3.09 -9.21
CA ASN A 41 0.10 4.50 -9.40
C ASN A 41 1.54 4.83 -8.99
N SER A 42 2.29 3.90 -8.38
CA SER A 42 3.66 4.14 -7.92
C SER A 42 4.71 3.92 -9.00
N LYS A 43 4.33 3.40 -10.19
CA LYS A 43 5.21 3.28 -11.37
C LYS A 43 5.86 4.60 -11.78
#